data_AF-E8MYY0-F1
#
_entry.id   AF-E8MYY0-F1
#
_cell.length_a   1.000
_cell.length_b   1.000
_cell.length_c   1.000
_cell.angle_alpha   90.00
_cell.angle_beta   90.00
_cell.angle_gamma   90.00
#
_symmetry.space_group_name_H-M   'P 1'
#
loop_
_entity.id
_entity.type
_entity.pdbx_description
1 polymer ?
#
loop_
_entity_poly.entity_id
_entity_poly.type
_entity_poly.pdbx_seq_one_letter_code
_entity_poly.pdbx_strand_id
1 'polypeptide(L)'
;MVQIVPVKVRIVPQVNVNRPSRVIPRRLDEVVMRLPVLTHATAVLGVGEDGVPVVWDALGGKSLLILGEGLALPWQVLDAARVSLEQHNTRHLVEITWVTEREARGHRITDVVCPHDRALEQALYRLADLVDRRRHGQNRGATQVLILDDLAQVLKADVEAHWALEFVLKHGGKNGVQVLAGADYRALTRRPVKGWDGRFGSVLRQVGDRFSTPTGTVIPVEV
;
A
#
# COMPACT_ATOMS: atom_id res chain seq x y z
N MET A 1 -6.30 -15.07 13.32
CA MET A 1 -5.22 -15.73 12.57
C MET A 1 -5.03 -14.91 11.29
N VAL A 2 -3.89 -14.24 11.12
CA VAL A 2 -3.59 -13.42 9.92
C VAL A 2 -3.12 -14.38 8.82
N GLN A 3 -3.82 -14.46 7.70
CA GLN A 3 -3.39 -15.26 6.56
C GLN A 3 -2.42 -14.43 5.70
N ILE A 4 -1.15 -14.80 5.71
CA ILE A 4 -0.13 -14.22 4.84
C ILE A 4 -0.13 -15.01 3.55
N VAL A 5 -0.58 -14.40 2.45
CA VAL A 5 -0.47 -14.99 1.11
C VAL A 5 0.68 -14.29 0.39
N PRO A 6 1.90 -14.85 0.39
CA PRO A 6 3.01 -14.20 -0.29
C PRO A 6 2.76 -14.22 -1.79
N VAL A 7 2.53 -13.04 -2.37
CA VAL A 7 2.45 -12.88 -3.82
C VAL A 7 3.83 -12.43 -4.28
N LYS A 8 4.52 -13.32 -5.01
CA LYS A 8 5.75 -12.94 -5.72
C LYS A 8 5.34 -12.07 -6.90
N VAL A 9 5.30 -10.76 -6.68
CA VAL A 9 5.12 -9.78 -7.74
C VAL A 9 6.50 -9.44 -8.25
N ARG A 10 6.90 -10.09 -9.34
CA ARG A 10 8.02 -9.59 -10.12
C ARG A 10 7.48 -8.43 -10.95
N ILE A 11 7.60 -7.20 -10.46
CA ILE A 11 7.47 -6.04 -11.33
C ILE A 11 8.57 -6.22 -12.36
N VAL A 12 8.21 -6.55 -13.60
CA VAL A 12 9.24 -6.70 -14.61
C VAL A 12 9.71 -5.30 -14.98
N PRO A 13 10.94 -4.88 -14.62
CA PRO A 13 11.48 -3.66 -15.16
C PRO A 13 11.82 -3.99 -16.62
N GLN A 14 10.93 -3.63 -17.54
CA GLN A 14 11.14 -3.68 -19.01
C GLN A 14 11.78 -5.00 -19.49
N VAL A 15 10.95 -5.98 -19.87
CA VAL A 15 11.38 -7.34 -20.28
C VAL A 15 12.42 -7.30 -21.42
N ASN A 16 13.48 -8.10 -21.21
CA ASN A 16 14.53 -8.47 -22.16
C ASN A 16 13.96 -9.25 -23.38
N VAL A 17 14.34 -8.85 -24.59
CA VAL A 17 13.64 -9.05 -25.89
C VAL A 17 13.67 -10.49 -26.45
N ASN A 18 14.23 -11.48 -25.74
CA ASN A 18 14.57 -12.78 -26.32
C ASN A 18 13.54 -13.92 -26.18
N ARG A 19 12.26 -13.63 -25.91
CA ARG A 19 11.18 -14.64 -26.04
C ARG A 19 10.11 -14.18 -27.03
N PRO A 20 9.81 -14.98 -28.09
CA PRO A 20 8.80 -14.60 -29.06
C PRO A 20 7.37 -14.70 -28.48
N SER A 21 6.65 -13.58 -28.64
CA SER A 21 5.19 -13.41 -28.77
C SER A 21 4.24 -13.74 -27.60
N ARG A 22 4.44 -13.11 -26.44
CA ARG A 22 3.31 -12.46 -25.73
C ARG A 22 3.58 -10.96 -25.75
N VAL A 23 2.66 -10.17 -26.31
CA VAL A 23 2.74 -8.70 -26.30
C VAL A 23 2.47 -8.25 -24.87
N ILE A 24 3.51 -8.27 -24.03
CA ILE A 24 3.48 -7.77 -22.66
C ILE A 24 3.31 -6.25 -22.78
N PRO A 25 2.22 -5.69 -22.22
CA PRO A 25 2.01 -4.25 -22.24
C PRO A 25 3.23 -3.54 -21.64
N ARG A 26 3.74 -2.52 -22.32
CA ARG A 26 4.96 -1.81 -21.89
C ARG A 26 4.66 -0.67 -20.92
N ARG A 27 3.40 -0.25 -20.86
CA ARG A 27 2.92 0.89 -20.08
C ARG A 27 1.71 0.50 -19.25
N LEU A 28 1.58 1.10 -18.07
CA LEU A 28 0.43 0.90 -17.18
C LEU A 28 -0.89 1.15 -17.92
N ASP A 29 -0.97 2.23 -18.71
CA ASP A 29 -2.16 2.59 -19.47
C ASP A 29 -2.61 1.48 -20.42
N GLU A 30 -1.68 0.77 -21.08
CA GLU A 30 -1.98 -0.35 -21.98
C GLU A 30 -2.53 -1.56 -21.21
N VAL A 31 -2.04 -1.80 -19.99
CA VAL A 31 -2.55 -2.84 -19.10
C VAL A 31 -3.98 -2.52 -18.70
N VAL A 32 -4.23 -1.27 -18.29
CA VAL A 32 -5.54 -0.87 -17.79
C VAL A 32 -6.58 -0.86 -18.92
N MET A 33 -6.22 -0.40 -20.12
CA MET A 33 -7.15 -0.42 -21.27
C MET A 33 -7.60 -1.84 -21.67
N ARG A 34 -6.86 -2.88 -21.28
CA ARG A 34 -7.18 -4.29 -21.57
C ARG A 34 -8.02 -4.96 -20.47
N LEU A 35 -8.18 -4.33 -19.32
CA LEU A 35 -8.95 -4.91 -18.22
C LEU A 35 -10.46 -4.69 -18.45
N PRO A 36 -11.29 -5.75 -18.33
CA PRO A 36 -12.74 -5.55 -18.25
C PRO A 36 -13.02 -4.63 -17.05
N VAL A 37 -13.91 -3.65 -17.26
CA VAL A 37 -14.31 -2.57 -16.33
C VAL A 37 -13.76 -2.76 -14.93
N LEU A 38 -12.66 -2.07 -14.60
CA LEU A 38 -12.15 -2.03 -13.24
C LEU A 38 -13.26 -1.53 -12.32
N THR A 39 -13.55 -2.30 -11.28
CA THR A 39 -14.46 -1.88 -10.23
C THR A 39 -13.96 -0.58 -9.58
N HIS A 40 -14.89 0.24 -9.09
CA HIS A 40 -14.53 1.46 -8.37
C HIS A 40 -13.54 1.15 -7.22
N ALA A 41 -12.60 2.05 -6.98
CA ALA A 41 -11.55 1.93 -5.98
C ALA A 41 -10.62 0.71 -6.15
N THR A 42 -10.40 0.26 -7.38
CA THR A 42 -9.37 -0.75 -7.72
C THR A 42 -8.11 -0.08 -8.27
N ALA A 43 -6.95 -0.58 -7.85
CA ALA A 43 -5.63 -0.16 -8.33
C ALA A 43 -4.91 -1.31 -9.04
N VAL A 44 -4.22 -1.01 -10.13
CA VAL A 44 -3.26 -1.93 -10.74
C VAL A 44 -1.89 -1.74 -10.08
N LEU A 45 -1.35 -2.82 -9.50
CA LEU A 45 -0.06 -2.83 -8.83
C LEU A 45 1.11 -3.13 -9.79
N GLY A 46 0.81 -3.79 -10.91
CA GLY A 46 1.80 -4.22 -11.88
C GLY A 46 1.28 -5.36 -12.77
N VAL A 47 2.19 -6.11 -13.36
CA VAL A 47 1.89 -7.25 -14.23
C VAL A 47 2.69 -8.46 -13.76
N GLY A 48 2.03 -9.61 -13.62
CA GLY A 48 2.66 -10.89 -13.29
C GLY A 48 3.55 -11.42 -14.42
N GLU A 49 4.32 -12.48 -14.12
CA GLU A 49 5.20 -13.11 -15.12
C GLU A 49 4.43 -13.74 -16.30
N ASP A 50 3.16 -14.06 -16.09
CA ASP A 50 2.23 -14.55 -17.10
C ASP A 50 1.65 -13.45 -18.00
N GLY A 51 1.91 -12.17 -17.68
CA GLY A 51 1.35 -11.03 -18.37
C GLY A 51 -0.03 -10.60 -17.84
N VAL A 52 -0.52 -11.22 -16.76
CA VAL A 52 -1.81 -10.87 -16.14
C VAL A 52 -1.61 -9.71 -15.16
N PRO A 53 -2.45 -8.66 -15.19
CA PRO A 53 -2.37 -7.57 -14.23
C PRO A 53 -2.60 -8.06 -12.80
N VAL A 54 -1.74 -7.57 -11.90
CA VAL A 54 -1.94 -7.72 -10.46
C VAL A 54 -2.76 -6.53 -9.99
N VAL A 55 -3.96 -6.79 -9.48
CA VAL A 55 -4.89 -5.76 -9.01
C VAL A 55 -5.08 -5.82 -7.51
N TRP A 56 -5.32 -4.66 -6.91
CA TRP A 56 -5.71 -4.49 -5.52
C TRP A 56 -7.05 -3.77 -5.44
N ASP A 57 -8.01 -4.37 -4.75
CA ASP A 57 -9.34 -3.82 -4.53
C ASP A 57 -9.42 -3.17 -3.13
N ALA A 58 -9.55 -1.84 -3.10
CA ALA A 58 -9.67 -1.08 -1.85
C ALA A 58 -11.01 -1.29 -1.14
N LEU A 59 -12.06 -1.76 -1.85
CA LEU A 59 -13.35 -2.09 -1.24
C LEU A 59 -13.30 -3.45 -0.53
N GLY A 60 -12.35 -4.31 -0.90
CA GLY A 60 -12.14 -5.62 -0.28
C GLY A 60 -11.72 -5.57 1.19
N GLY A 61 -11.45 -4.38 1.74
CA GLY A 61 -11.17 -4.20 3.16
C GLY A 61 -9.78 -4.65 3.60
N LYS A 62 -8.86 -4.85 2.66
CA LYS A 62 -7.52 -5.38 2.93
C LYS A 62 -6.46 -4.30 2.75
N SER A 63 -5.65 -4.12 3.78
CA SER A 63 -4.42 -3.34 3.70
C SER A 63 -3.29 -4.18 3.10
N LEU A 64 -2.30 -3.51 2.52
CA LEU A 64 -1.21 -4.13 1.77
C LEU A 64 0.15 -3.69 2.30
N LEU A 65 1.04 -4.65 2.54
CA LEU A 65 2.45 -4.39 2.86
C LEU A 65 3.32 -4.89 1.71
N ILE A 66 4.14 -4.01 1.15
CA ILE A 66 5.05 -4.34 0.06
C ILE A 66 6.47 -4.31 0.61
N LEU A 67 7.14 -5.46 0.54
CA LEU A 67 8.50 -5.64 1.05
C LEU A 67 9.49 -5.76 -0.09
N GLY A 68 10.60 -5.04 0.03
CA GLY A 68 11.73 -5.12 -0.88
C GLY A 68 13.07 -5.11 -0.15
N GLU A 69 14.13 -5.47 -0.86
CA GLU A 69 15.49 -5.13 -0.44
C GLU A 69 15.74 -3.66 -0.76
N GLY A 70 15.53 -2.79 0.23
CA GLY A 70 15.44 -1.35 0.03
C GLY A 70 14.07 -0.88 -0.47
N LEU A 71 13.94 0.44 -0.65
CA LEU A 71 12.67 1.13 -0.92
C LEU A 71 12.35 1.33 -2.40
N ALA A 72 13.27 1.01 -3.32
CA ALA A 72 13.08 1.28 -4.74
C ALA A 72 11.88 0.51 -5.33
N LEU A 73 11.81 -0.80 -5.07
CA LEU A 73 10.72 -1.64 -5.58
C LEU A 73 9.38 -1.35 -4.88
N PRO A 74 9.30 -1.29 -3.53
CA PRO A 74 8.05 -0.89 -2.88
C PRO A 74 7.50 0.43 -3.41
N TRP A 75 8.37 1.43 -3.56
CA TRP A 75 7.97 2.72 -4.13
C TRP A 75 7.38 2.59 -5.54
N GLN A 76 8.00 1.79 -6.43
CA GLN A 76 7.46 1.57 -7.78
C GLN A 76 6.06 0.95 -7.75
N VAL A 77 5.79 -0.01 -6.85
CA VAL A 77 4.45 -0.59 -6.69
C VAL A 77 3.47 0.46 -6.17
N LEU A 78 3.84 1.21 -5.14
CA LEU A 78 2.99 2.22 -4.51
C LEU A 78 2.66 3.35 -5.50
N ASP A 79 3.63 3.81 -6.27
CA ASP A 79 3.42 4.83 -7.29
C ASP A 79 2.53 4.31 -8.43
N ALA A 80 2.75 3.06 -8.89
CA ALA A 80 1.85 2.43 -9.86
C ALA A 80 0.41 2.34 -9.34
N ALA A 81 0.24 1.94 -8.07
CA ALA A 81 -1.07 1.88 -7.43
C ALA A 81 -1.72 3.27 -7.36
N ARG A 82 -0.96 4.30 -6.96
CA ARG A 82 -1.44 5.69 -6.89
C ARG A 82 -1.86 6.20 -8.26
N VAL A 83 -1.00 6.09 -9.27
CA VAL A 83 -1.30 6.54 -10.64
C VAL A 83 -2.54 5.82 -11.17
N SER A 84 -2.65 4.51 -10.93
CA SER A 84 -3.83 3.74 -11.32
C SER A 84 -5.11 4.23 -10.60
N LEU A 85 -5.04 4.50 -9.29
CA LEU A 85 -6.18 5.05 -8.56
C LEU A 85 -6.59 6.42 -9.10
N GLU A 86 -5.63 7.32 -9.35
CA GLU A 86 -5.87 8.66 -9.88
C GLU A 86 -6.49 8.66 -11.29
N GLN A 87 -6.08 7.73 -12.15
CA GLN A 87 -6.57 7.64 -13.51
C GLN A 87 -8.01 7.09 -13.59
N HIS A 88 -8.39 6.21 -12.66
CA HIS A 88 -9.65 5.45 -12.74
C HIS A 88 -10.69 5.82 -11.70
N ASN A 89 -10.37 6.72 -10.76
CA ASN A 89 -11.29 7.11 -9.70
C ASN A 89 -11.47 8.62 -9.64
N THR A 90 -12.66 9.02 -9.16
CA THR A 90 -12.95 10.41 -8.81
C THR A 90 -12.76 10.60 -7.31
N ARG A 91 -12.64 11.87 -6.89
CA ARG A 91 -12.53 12.23 -5.46
C ARG A 91 -13.71 11.74 -4.61
N HIS A 92 -14.87 11.54 -5.23
CA HIS A 92 -16.07 11.02 -4.54
C HIS A 92 -15.98 9.52 -4.25
N LEU A 93 -15.13 8.79 -4.96
CA LEU A 93 -14.93 7.36 -4.81
C LEU A 93 -13.69 7.06 -3.96
N VAL A 94 -12.58 7.75 -4.24
CA VAL A 94 -11.29 7.54 -3.58
C VAL A 94 -10.65 8.88 -3.26
N GLU A 95 -10.13 9.00 -2.05
CA GLU A 95 -9.18 10.05 -1.66
C GLU A 95 -7.89 9.39 -1.15
N ILE A 96 -6.76 9.91 -1.59
CA ILE A 96 -5.44 9.37 -1.30
C ILE A 96 -4.72 10.35 -0.38
N THR A 97 -4.15 9.84 0.71
CA THR A 97 -3.15 10.55 1.51
C THR A 97 -1.83 9.84 1.29
N TRP A 98 -0.89 10.49 0.61
CA TRP A 98 0.43 9.94 0.31
C TRP A 98 1.49 10.55 1.20
N VAL A 99 2.09 9.72 2.05
CA VAL A 99 3.20 10.11 2.92
C VAL A 99 4.51 9.76 2.24
N THR A 100 5.29 10.78 1.85
CA THR A 100 6.57 10.61 1.14
C THR A 100 7.55 11.77 1.38
N GLU A 101 8.86 11.48 1.42
CA GLU A 101 9.93 12.49 1.38
C GLU A 101 10.28 12.93 -0.04
N ARG A 102 9.81 12.20 -1.05
CA ARG A 102 10.14 12.48 -2.44
C ARG A 102 9.30 13.65 -2.93
N GLU A 103 9.83 14.40 -3.89
CA GLU A 103 9.04 15.40 -4.60
C GLU A 103 7.90 14.72 -5.37
N ALA A 104 6.75 14.62 -4.72
CA ALA A 104 5.50 14.19 -5.31
C ALA A 104 4.65 15.44 -5.57
N ARG A 105 4.17 15.60 -6.80
CA ARG A 105 3.18 16.62 -7.09
C ARG A 105 1.83 16.11 -6.62
N GLY A 106 1.17 16.87 -5.76
CA GLY A 106 -0.23 16.62 -5.42
C GLY A 106 -1.08 16.58 -6.70
N HIS A 107 -1.99 15.61 -6.77
CA HIS A 107 -2.96 15.45 -7.84
C HIS A 107 -4.38 15.61 -7.29
N ARG A 108 -5.39 15.67 -8.17
CA ARG A 108 -6.78 16.03 -7.84
C ARG A 108 -7.40 15.25 -6.67
N ILE A 109 -6.97 14.01 -6.44
CA ILE A 109 -7.46 13.15 -5.36
C ILE A 109 -6.39 12.80 -4.32
N THR A 110 -5.17 13.33 -4.46
CA THR A 110 -4.00 12.95 -3.65
C THR A 110 -3.50 14.14 -2.87
N ASP A 111 -3.61 14.04 -1.55
CA ASP A 111 -2.94 14.92 -0.60
C ASP A 111 -1.55 14.36 -0.28
N VAL A 112 -0.52 15.20 -0.35
CA VAL A 112 0.86 14.79 -0.10
C VAL A 112 1.29 15.30 1.26
N VAL A 113 1.68 14.38 2.13
CA VAL A 113 2.05 14.64 3.51
C VAL A 113 3.53 14.36 3.69
N CYS A 114 4.25 15.31 4.26
CA CYS A 114 5.64 15.10 4.65
C CYS A 114 5.68 14.12 5.84
N PRO A 115 6.55 13.09 5.84
CA PRO A 115 6.62 12.11 6.92
C PRO A 115 7.19 12.66 8.23
N HIS A 116 7.70 13.89 8.24
CA HIS A 116 8.32 14.47 9.42
C HIS A 116 7.31 15.07 10.40
N ASP A 117 7.62 14.87 11.68
CA ASP A 117 6.96 15.34 12.89
C ASP A 117 5.43 15.27 12.83
N ARG A 118 4.77 16.43 12.80
CA ARG A 118 3.35 16.56 13.12
C ARG A 118 2.42 16.26 11.95
N ALA A 119 2.92 16.35 10.71
CA ALA A 119 2.05 16.20 9.54
C ALA A 119 1.58 14.75 9.38
N LEU A 120 2.50 13.80 9.55
CA LEU A 120 2.20 12.38 9.59
C LEU A 120 1.24 12.03 10.74
N GLU A 121 1.51 12.52 11.94
CA GLU A 121 0.66 12.28 13.12
C GLU A 121 -0.76 12.79 12.92
N GLN A 122 -0.90 14.03 12.45
CA GLN A 122 -2.20 14.62 12.16
C GLN A 122 -2.96 13.86 11.07
N ALA A 123 -2.27 13.37 10.04
CA ALA A 123 -2.88 12.53 9.01
C ALA A 123 -3.40 11.20 9.62
N LEU A 124 -2.59 10.54 10.45
CA LEU A 124 -2.97 9.30 11.12
C LEU A 124 -4.14 9.51 12.10
N TYR A 125 -4.14 10.58 12.90
CA TYR A 125 -5.26 10.90 13.79
C TYR A 125 -6.54 11.20 13.04
N ARG A 126 -6.45 11.97 11.95
CA ARG A 126 -7.61 12.26 11.09
C ARG A 126 -8.22 10.98 10.53
N LEU A 127 -7.38 10.04 10.08
CA LEU A 127 -7.84 8.75 9.59
C LEU A 127 -8.43 7.88 10.71
N ALA A 128 -7.80 7.84 11.89
CA ALA A 128 -8.32 7.11 13.04
C ALA A 128 -9.70 7.62 13.49
N ASP A 129 -9.85 8.94 13.60
CA ASP A 129 -11.12 9.59 13.90
C ASP A 129 -12.19 9.33 12.82
N LEU A 130 -11.80 9.34 11.54
CA LEU A 130 -12.72 8.97 10.46
C LEU A 130 -13.18 7.51 10.57
N VAL A 131 -12.26 6.58 10.86
CA VAL A 131 -12.59 5.17 11.10
C VAL A 131 -13.59 5.06 12.24
N ASP A 132 -13.37 5.76 13.35
CA ASP A 132 -14.26 5.71 14.50
C ASP A 132 -15.66 6.25 14.18
N ARG A 133 -15.75 7.42 13.54
CA ARG A 133 -17.03 7.98 13.07
C ARG A 133 -17.78 7.04 12.14
N ARG A 134 -17.08 6.38 11.20
CA ARG A 134 -17.69 5.40 10.28
C ARG A 134 -18.20 4.15 10.95
N ARG A 135 -17.53 3.67 12.01
CA ARG A 135 -18.04 2.56 12.83
C ARG A 135 -19.37 2.89 13.49
N HIS A 136 -19.61 4.17 13.78
CA HIS A 136 -20.88 4.69 14.30
C HIS A 136 -21.85 5.15 13.22
N GLY A 137 -21.61 4.79 11.95
CA GLY A 137 -22.51 5.07 10.84
C GLY A 137 -22.42 6.49 10.26
N GLN A 138 -21.48 7.30 10.73
CA GLN A 138 -21.27 8.67 10.24
C GLN A 138 -20.26 8.70 9.07
N ASN A 139 -20.29 9.75 8.24
CA ASN A 139 -19.26 10.03 7.21
C ASN A 139 -18.93 8.88 6.24
N ARG A 140 -19.94 8.23 5.65
CA ARG A 140 -19.80 7.16 4.63
C ARG A 140 -19.31 7.64 3.24
N GLY A 141 -18.46 8.66 3.19
CA GLY A 141 -17.92 9.23 1.95
C GLY A 141 -16.90 8.34 1.24
N ALA A 142 -16.06 8.95 0.41
CA ALA A 142 -15.03 8.28 -0.39
C ALA A 142 -14.14 7.32 0.41
N THR A 143 -13.71 6.22 -0.21
CA THR A 143 -12.71 5.31 0.35
C THR A 143 -11.40 6.08 0.54
N GLN A 144 -10.87 6.10 1.77
CA GLN A 144 -9.59 6.73 2.05
C GLN A 144 -8.49 5.71 1.86
N VAL A 145 -7.44 6.08 1.14
CA VAL A 145 -6.25 5.26 0.95
C VAL A 145 -5.05 6.00 1.49
N LEU A 146 -4.47 5.48 2.57
CA LEU A 146 -3.19 5.94 3.10
C LEU A 146 -2.07 5.18 2.39
N ILE A 147 -1.21 5.89 1.67
CA ILE A 147 -0.01 5.35 1.04
C ILE A 147 1.19 5.80 1.86
N LEU A 148 1.98 4.85 2.38
CA LEU A 148 3.21 5.08 3.14
C LEU A 148 4.40 4.56 2.34
N ASP A 149 5.28 5.46 1.87
CA ASP A 149 6.46 5.06 1.10
C ASP A 149 7.44 4.20 1.89
N ASP A 150 7.67 4.57 3.15
CA ASP A 150 8.52 3.84 4.08
C ASP A 150 7.83 3.73 5.44
N LEU A 151 7.36 2.53 5.75
CA LEU A 151 6.76 2.21 7.04
C LEU A 151 7.72 2.52 8.21
N ALA A 152 9.04 2.47 7.98
CA ALA A 152 10.02 2.81 9.00
C ALA A 152 10.04 4.30 9.38
N GLN A 153 9.40 5.18 8.61
CA GLN A 153 9.20 6.57 9.00
C GLN A 153 8.14 6.69 10.09
N VAL A 154 7.04 5.94 9.99
CA VAL A 154 6.04 5.88 11.07
C VAL A 154 6.70 5.38 12.35
N LEU A 155 7.63 4.44 12.22
CA LEU A 155 8.41 3.90 13.33
C LEU A 155 9.31 4.89 14.07
N LYS A 156 9.54 6.06 13.48
CA LYS A 156 10.28 7.16 14.10
C LYS A 156 9.35 8.19 14.73
N ALA A 157 8.05 8.12 14.46
CA ALA A 157 7.05 9.02 15.03
C ALA A 157 6.73 8.63 16.49
N ASP A 158 5.95 9.50 17.14
CA ASP A 158 5.56 9.29 18.53
C ASP A 158 4.68 8.06 18.73
N VAL A 159 4.67 7.54 19.97
CA VAL A 159 3.93 6.32 20.35
C VAL A 159 2.45 6.39 20.00
N GLU A 160 1.85 7.57 20.11
CA GLU A 160 0.44 7.79 19.78
C GLU A 160 0.16 7.62 18.27
N ALA A 161 1.11 8.03 17.41
CA ALA A 161 1.02 7.82 15.97
C ALA A 161 0.98 6.32 15.62
N HIS A 162 1.77 5.52 16.34
CA HIS A 162 1.75 4.07 16.21
C HIS A 162 0.38 3.49 16.57
N TRP A 163 -0.21 3.92 17.69
CA TRP A 163 -1.53 3.46 18.10
C TRP A 163 -2.61 3.88 17.11
N ALA A 164 -2.53 5.09 16.56
CA ALA A 164 -3.44 5.56 15.53
C ALA A 164 -3.33 4.70 14.25
N LEU A 165 -2.11 4.44 13.76
CA LEU A 165 -1.91 3.55 12.62
C LEU A 165 -2.41 2.13 12.91
N GLU A 166 -2.13 1.58 14.09
CA GLU A 166 -2.60 0.25 14.47
C GLU A 166 -4.14 0.18 14.51
N PHE A 167 -4.79 1.21 15.06
CA PHE A 167 -6.23 1.32 15.07
C PHE A 167 -6.81 1.38 13.65
N VAL A 168 -6.21 2.19 12.77
CA VAL A 168 -6.59 2.27 11.34
C VAL A 168 -6.39 0.93 10.64
N LEU A 169 -5.27 0.24 10.86
CA LEU A 169 -5.07 -1.09 10.28
C LEU A 169 -6.13 -2.07 10.79
N LYS A 170 -6.41 -2.07 12.09
CA LYS A 170 -7.33 -3.01 12.75
C LYS A 170 -8.80 -2.82 12.35
N HIS A 171 -9.22 -1.58 12.15
CA HIS A 171 -10.64 -1.24 11.97
C HIS A 171 -10.94 -0.56 10.64
N GLY A 172 -9.95 0.02 9.96
CA GLY A 172 -10.14 0.82 8.76
C GLY A 172 -10.68 0.03 7.58
N GLY A 173 -10.24 -1.21 7.40
CA GLY A 173 -10.63 -2.04 6.24
C GLY A 173 -12.14 -2.13 6.04
N LYS A 174 -12.87 -2.45 7.11
CA LYS A 174 -14.36 -2.54 7.10
C LYS A 174 -15.06 -1.18 7.05
N ASN A 175 -14.33 -0.10 7.29
CA ASN A 175 -14.83 1.26 7.36
C ASN A 175 -14.29 2.12 6.20
N GLY A 176 -13.87 1.50 5.10
CA GLY A 176 -13.44 2.21 3.88
C GLY A 176 -12.19 3.07 4.07
N VAL A 177 -11.29 2.68 4.98
CA VAL A 177 -9.96 3.29 5.15
C VAL A 177 -8.92 2.19 4.98
N GLN A 178 -8.13 2.25 3.92
CA GLN A 178 -7.12 1.24 3.60
C GLN A 178 -5.72 1.82 3.73
N VAL A 179 -4.75 0.94 4.04
CA VAL A 179 -3.33 1.30 4.11
C VAL A 179 -2.54 0.49 3.10
N LEU A 180 -1.75 1.17 2.27
CA LEU A 180 -0.70 0.62 1.43
C LEU A 180 0.64 1.09 1.99
N ALA A 181 1.48 0.17 2.43
CA ALA A 181 2.77 0.52 3.01
C ALA A 181 3.91 -0.18 2.26
N GLY A 182 4.95 0.57 1.92
CA GLY A 182 6.23 0.05 1.48
C GLY A 182 7.19 -0.06 2.65
N ALA A 183 8.08 -1.04 2.61
CA ALA A 183 9.16 -1.10 3.58
C ALA A 183 10.40 -1.83 3.06
N ASP A 184 11.56 -1.38 3.56
CA ASP A 184 12.80 -2.13 3.44
C ASP A 184 12.81 -3.28 4.46
N TYR A 185 12.78 -4.50 3.95
CA TYR A 185 12.81 -5.72 4.75
C TYR A 185 14.06 -5.79 5.66
N ARG A 186 15.22 -5.32 5.19
CA ARG A 186 16.46 -5.34 5.99
C ARG A 186 16.42 -4.32 7.12
N ALA A 187 15.82 -3.15 6.89
CA ALA A 187 15.66 -2.13 7.92
C ALA A 187 14.70 -2.61 9.02
N LEU A 188 13.58 -3.22 8.63
CA LEU A 188 12.58 -3.74 9.56
C LEU A 188 13.08 -4.92 10.41
N THR A 189 13.88 -5.82 9.83
CA THR A 189 14.44 -6.96 10.59
C THR A 189 15.54 -6.56 11.57
N ARG A 190 16.32 -5.51 11.27
CA ARG A 190 17.40 -5.03 12.16
C ARG A 190 16.90 -4.24 13.36
N ARG A 191 15.74 -3.62 13.25
CA ARG A 191 15.12 -2.84 14.32
C ARG A 191 13.74 -3.41 14.62
N PRO A 192 13.66 -4.55 15.33
CA PRO A 192 12.38 -4.99 15.86
C PRO A 192 11.85 -3.87 16.75
N VAL A 193 10.73 -3.30 16.34
CA VAL A 193 10.12 -2.18 17.04
C VAL A 193 9.61 -2.71 18.36
N LYS A 194 10.32 -2.39 19.44
CA LYS A 194 9.89 -2.74 20.79
C LYS A 194 8.49 -2.14 21.01
N GLY A 195 7.52 -2.99 21.33
CA GLY A 195 6.13 -2.59 21.53
C GLY A 195 5.24 -2.72 20.29
N TRP A 196 5.78 -3.04 19.10
CA TRP A 196 4.94 -3.36 17.95
C TRP A 196 4.57 -4.84 17.93
N ASP A 197 3.67 -5.23 18.84
CA ASP A 197 3.00 -6.54 18.81
C ASP A 197 1.79 -6.57 17.85
N GLY A 198 1.58 -5.47 17.13
CA GLY A 198 0.55 -5.34 16.11
C GLY A 198 0.75 -6.26 14.90
N ARG A 199 -0.24 -6.24 13.98
CA ARG A 199 -0.33 -7.21 12.89
C ARG A 199 0.86 -7.18 11.92
N PHE A 200 1.41 -6.02 11.58
CA PHE A 200 2.63 -5.96 10.77
C PHE A 200 3.83 -6.58 11.50
N GLY A 201 3.97 -6.42 12.81
CA GLY A 201 5.01 -7.08 13.60
C GLY A 201 4.90 -8.62 13.56
N SER A 202 3.68 -9.16 13.55
CA SER A 202 3.46 -10.61 13.37
C SER A 202 3.84 -11.09 11.97
N VAL A 203 3.54 -10.30 10.94
CA VAL A 203 3.92 -10.57 9.55
C VAL A 203 5.44 -10.57 9.40
N LEU A 204 6.11 -9.55 9.93
CA LEU A 204 7.56 -9.41 9.84
C LEU A 204 8.30 -10.55 10.54
N ARG A 205 7.80 -11.02 11.69
CA ARG A 205 8.32 -12.23 12.34
C ARG A 205 8.20 -13.45 11.43
N GLN A 206 7.04 -13.67 10.81
CA GLN A 206 6.84 -14.81 9.90
C GLN A 206 7.63 -14.72 8.59
N VAL A 207 7.87 -13.51 8.08
CA VAL A 207 8.65 -13.26 6.87
C VAL A 207 10.15 -13.50 7.14
N GLY A 208 10.64 -13.08 8.31
CA GLY A 208 12.01 -13.30 8.77
C GLY A 208 12.48 -14.74 8.62
N ASP A 209 11.60 -15.69 8.94
CA ASP A 209 11.91 -17.12 8.93
C ASP A 209 11.79 -17.77 7.55
N ARG A 210 11.11 -17.12 6.59
CA ARG A 210 10.73 -17.73 5.30
C ARG A 210 11.42 -17.16 4.07
N PHE A 211 11.96 -15.95 4.14
CA PHE A 211 12.51 -15.25 2.97
C PHE A 211 14.03 -15.09 3.08
N SER A 212 14.75 -16.09 2.56
CA SER A 212 16.20 -16.03 2.33
C SER A 212 16.57 -15.52 0.93
N THR A 213 15.59 -15.21 0.07
CA THR A 213 15.84 -14.79 -1.33
C THR A 213 15.40 -13.35 -1.63
N PRO A 214 16.21 -12.58 -2.38
CA PRO A 214 16.11 -11.12 -2.54
C PRO A 214 14.96 -10.61 -3.44
N THR A 215 14.04 -11.47 -3.87
CA THR A 215 12.93 -11.05 -4.73
C THR A 215 11.84 -10.36 -3.93
N GLY A 216 11.49 -9.14 -4.34
CA GLY A 216 10.41 -8.36 -3.73
C GLY A 216 9.11 -9.15 -3.61
N THR A 217 8.47 -9.01 -2.46
CA THR A 217 7.29 -9.79 -2.09
C THR A 217 6.19 -8.82 -1.70
N VAL A 218 5.02 -8.99 -2.31
CA VAL A 218 3.81 -8.26 -1.92
C VAL A 218 3.04 -9.14 -0.95
N ILE A 219 2.73 -8.59 0.22
CA ILE A 219 2.07 -9.29 1.30
C ILE A 219 0.72 -8.61 1.56
N PRO A 220 -0.40 -9.24 1.17
CA PRO A 220 -1.71 -8.82 1.64
C PRO A 220 -1.75 -9.04 3.16
N VAL A 221 -2.19 -8.01 3.89
CA VAL A 221 -2.38 -8.09 5.33
C VAL A 221 -3.87 -8.11 5.59
N GLU A 222 -4.39 -9.33 5.78
CA GLU A 222 -5.78 -9.54 6.15
C GLU A 222 -6.00 -9.20 7.63
N VAL A 223 -6.99 -8.34 7.87
CA VAL A 223 -7.33 -7.83 9.20
C VAL A 223 -8.67 -8.38 9.69
#